data_AF-A0A9E2NNF7-F1
#
_entry.id   AF-A0A9E2NNF7-F1
#
_cell.length_a   1.000
_cell.length_b   1.000
_cell.length_c   1.000
_cell.angle_alpha   90.00
_cell.angle_beta   90.00
_cell.angle_gamma   90.00
#
_symmetry.space_group_name_H-M   'P 1'
#
loop_
_entity.id
_entity.type
_entity.pdbx_description
1 polymer ?
#
loop_
_entity_poly.entity_id
_entity_poly.type
_entity_poly.pdbx_seq_one_letter_code
_entity_poly.pdbx_strand_id
1 'polypeptide(L)'
;MIWELVKKDIIFLVASLKSTLLSIILLALCLPLTGIGFGIVTPALVCYVGFYGVLAYEERSKMHLLNLALPVTRKEICISRYVYAIGLVIFMTILSSIGSILGVAAIGKEDLREFVLSLPFYMILMFSIAILYLSVMIPCIFKWGTIKARYILVGIYVVILIGSGSINGVVATEKISESLNRYLSGHNMLLLIIGALICWVISLKISLKIWEKKDVN
;
A
#
# COMPACT_ATOMS: atom_id res chain seq x y z
N MET A 1 19.60 12.07 9.92
CA MET A 1 19.88 11.58 8.55
C MET A 1 18.70 10.81 7.93
N ILE A 2 18.09 9.82 8.60
CA ILE A 2 16.93 9.06 8.07
C ILE A 2 15.77 9.97 7.63
N TRP A 3 15.46 11.02 8.41
CA TRP A 3 14.41 11.99 8.07
C TRP A 3 14.68 12.75 6.76
N GLU A 4 15.93 13.08 6.48
CA GLU A 4 16.30 13.80 5.24
C GLU A 4 16.14 12.91 4.01
N LEU A 5 16.42 11.62 4.15
CA LEU A 5 16.15 10.62 3.11
C LEU A 5 14.65 10.48 2.84
N VAL A 6 13.81 10.47 3.89
CA VAL A 6 12.35 10.44 3.72
C VAL A 6 11.85 11.71 3.03
N LYS A 7 12.35 12.89 3.43
CA LYS A 7 11.99 14.16 2.79
C LYS A 7 12.36 14.15 1.30
N LYS A 8 13.53 13.61 0.98
CA LYS A 8 14.01 13.43 -0.39
C LYS A 8 13.05 12.54 -1.19
N ASP A 9 12.60 11.42 -0.63
CA ASP A 9 11.65 10.50 -1.29
C ASP A 9 10.27 11.16 -1.52
N ILE A 10 9.80 11.99 -0.58
CA ILE A 10 8.59 12.81 -0.75
C ILE A 10 8.78 13.85 -1.85
N ILE A 11 9.92 14.52 -1.90
CA ILE A 11 10.24 15.47 -2.98
C ILE A 11 10.26 14.74 -4.31
N PHE A 12 10.83 13.53 -4.40
CA PHE A 12 10.78 12.73 -5.62
C PHE A 12 9.36 12.34 -6.00
N LEU A 13 8.49 12.00 -5.05
CA LEU A 13 7.08 11.74 -5.36
C LEU A 13 6.41 12.97 -5.98
N VAL A 14 6.66 14.16 -5.44
CA VAL A 14 6.11 15.44 -5.95
C VAL A 14 6.76 15.84 -7.28
N ALA A 15 8.05 15.55 -7.45
CA ALA A 15 8.87 15.94 -8.61
C ALA A 15 8.81 14.92 -9.77
N SER A 16 8.44 13.66 -9.52
CA SER A 16 8.26 12.56 -10.50
C SER A 16 7.01 12.76 -11.37
N LEU A 17 6.80 14.01 -11.80
CA LEU A 17 5.72 14.59 -12.59
C LEU A 17 4.41 14.72 -11.84
N LYS A 18 3.83 15.93 -11.90
CA LYS A 18 2.43 16.24 -11.54
C LYS A 18 1.45 15.14 -11.97
N SER A 19 1.74 14.44 -13.07
CA SER A 19 0.98 13.30 -13.59
C SER A 19 0.88 12.09 -12.65
N THR A 20 1.94 11.68 -11.94
CA THR A 20 1.88 10.49 -11.06
C THR A 20 1.11 10.78 -9.78
N LEU A 21 1.34 11.96 -9.21
CA LEU A 21 0.61 12.44 -8.03
C LEU A 21 -0.89 12.67 -8.34
N LEU A 22 -1.20 13.25 -9.50
CA LEU A 22 -2.58 13.38 -9.98
C LEU A 22 -3.25 12.01 -10.15
N SER A 23 -2.53 11.03 -10.74
CA SER A 23 -3.08 9.67 -10.91
C SER A 23 -3.34 8.98 -9.58
N ILE A 24 -2.48 9.19 -8.58
CA ILE A 24 -2.62 8.64 -7.22
C ILE A 24 -3.86 9.19 -6.53
N ILE A 25 -4.06 10.51 -6.57
CA ILE A 25 -5.23 11.15 -5.96
C ILE A 25 -6.52 10.71 -6.67
N LEU A 26 -6.51 10.73 -8.01
CA LEU A 26 -7.68 10.37 -8.81
C LEU A 26 -8.08 8.91 -8.57
N LEU A 27 -7.11 8.00 -8.53
CA LEU A 27 -7.35 6.57 -8.34
C LEU A 27 -7.79 6.25 -6.89
N ALA A 28 -7.26 6.97 -5.90
CA ALA A 28 -7.70 6.87 -4.50
C ALA A 28 -9.15 7.34 -4.30
N LEU A 29 -9.60 8.33 -5.07
CA LEU A 29 -10.97 8.85 -4.97
C LEU A 29 -11.97 8.11 -5.85
N CYS A 30 -11.57 7.66 -7.05
CA CYS A 30 -12.48 7.11 -8.05
C CYS A 30 -12.76 5.61 -7.86
N LEU A 31 -11.75 4.79 -7.51
CA LEU A 31 -11.96 3.35 -7.35
C LEU A 31 -12.95 2.98 -6.23
N PRO A 32 -12.94 3.63 -5.06
CA PRO A 32 -13.91 3.33 -4.02
C PRO A 32 -15.36 3.65 -4.39
N LEU A 33 -15.60 4.50 -5.41
CA LEU A 33 -16.94 4.80 -5.92
C LEU A 33 -17.61 3.61 -6.61
N THR A 34 -16.86 2.56 -6.96
CA THR A 34 -17.40 1.41 -7.69
C THR A 34 -17.98 0.34 -6.75
N GLY A 35 -17.55 0.31 -5.49
CA GLY A 35 -18.02 -0.66 -4.49
C GLY A 35 -17.05 -0.82 -3.32
N ILE A 36 -17.56 -1.34 -2.21
CA ILE A 36 -16.85 -1.46 -0.93
C ILE A 36 -15.62 -2.36 -1.04
N GLY A 37 -15.73 -3.47 -1.78
CA GLY A 37 -14.61 -4.37 -2.04
C GLY A 37 -13.46 -3.70 -2.79
N PHE A 38 -13.75 -2.80 -3.73
CA PHE A 38 -12.72 -2.01 -4.40
C PHE A 38 -12.14 -0.95 -3.46
N GLY A 39 -12.98 -0.33 -2.63
CA GLY A 39 -12.52 0.58 -1.58
C GLY A 39 -11.48 -0.05 -0.66
N ILE A 40 -11.71 -1.29 -0.21
CA ILE A 40 -10.79 -2.02 0.69
C ILE A 40 -9.40 -2.24 0.05
N VAL A 41 -9.36 -2.54 -1.25
CA VAL A 41 -8.11 -2.84 -1.97
C VAL A 41 -7.37 -1.58 -2.44
N THR A 42 -8.09 -0.48 -2.65
CA THR A 42 -7.56 0.76 -3.25
C THR A 42 -6.26 1.26 -2.60
N PRO A 43 -6.11 1.31 -1.25
CA PRO A 43 -4.87 1.77 -0.62
C PRO A 43 -3.63 0.97 -1.01
N ALA A 44 -3.75 -0.35 -1.18
CA ALA A 44 -2.64 -1.19 -1.61
C ALA A 44 -2.19 -0.84 -3.05
N LEU A 45 -3.14 -0.57 -3.94
CA LEU A 45 -2.89 -0.21 -5.34
C LEU A 45 -2.23 1.16 -5.46
N VAL A 46 -2.73 2.13 -4.70
CA VAL A 46 -2.22 3.49 -4.74
C VAL A 46 -0.81 3.54 -4.12
N CYS A 47 -0.59 2.78 -3.04
CA CYS A 47 0.75 2.66 -2.45
C CYS A 47 1.73 1.95 -3.39
N TYR A 48 1.28 0.95 -4.17
CA TYR A 48 2.10 0.35 -5.22
C TYR A 48 2.56 1.40 -6.23
N VAL A 49 1.64 2.18 -6.80
CA VAL A 49 1.97 3.18 -7.82
C VAL A 49 2.90 4.26 -7.27
N GLY A 50 2.64 4.76 -6.06
CA GLY A 50 3.48 5.77 -5.42
C GLY A 50 4.88 5.26 -5.08
N PHE A 51 4.98 4.12 -4.40
CA PHE A 51 6.25 3.56 -3.96
C PHE A 51 7.09 3.04 -5.14
N TYR A 52 6.47 2.32 -6.08
CA TYR A 52 7.13 1.89 -7.31
C TYR A 52 7.60 3.08 -8.15
N GLY A 53 6.76 4.12 -8.27
CA GLY A 53 7.08 5.32 -9.05
C GLY A 53 8.36 5.98 -8.57
N VAL A 54 8.50 6.18 -7.26
CA VAL A 54 9.74 6.74 -6.67
C VAL A 54 10.94 5.84 -6.95
N LEU A 55 10.82 4.53 -6.74
CA LEU A 55 11.95 3.62 -6.96
C LEU A 55 12.37 3.50 -8.43
N ALA A 56 11.40 3.48 -9.35
CA ALA A 56 11.68 3.47 -10.79
C ALA A 56 12.33 4.79 -11.24
N TYR A 57 11.93 5.91 -10.64
CA TYR A 57 12.55 7.21 -10.88
C TYR A 57 13.99 7.26 -10.37
N GLU A 58 14.24 6.74 -9.16
CA GLU A 58 15.59 6.64 -8.58
C GLU A 58 16.53 5.75 -9.41
N GLU A 59 16.02 4.64 -9.94
CA GLU A 59 16.82 3.74 -10.79
C GLU A 59 17.14 4.42 -12.13
N ARG A 60 16.19 5.16 -12.71
CA ARG A 60 16.40 5.93 -13.95
C ARG A 60 17.40 7.07 -13.77
N SER A 61 17.37 7.76 -12.62
CA SER A 61 18.28 8.87 -12.31
C SER A 61 19.65 8.43 -11.79
N LYS A 62 19.92 7.11 -11.72
CA LYS A 62 21.15 6.53 -11.16
C LYS A 62 21.45 7.05 -9.74
N MET A 63 20.40 7.25 -8.95
CA MET A 63 20.49 7.80 -7.59
C MET A 63 21.38 6.98 -6.64
N HIS A 64 21.66 5.73 -7.00
CA HIS A 64 22.65 4.90 -6.31
C HIS A 64 24.04 5.53 -6.25
N LEU A 65 24.49 6.21 -7.31
CA LEU A 65 25.79 6.89 -7.34
C LEU A 65 25.85 8.06 -6.35
N LEU A 66 24.74 8.81 -6.22
CA LEU A 66 24.66 9.90 -5.25
C LEU A 66 24.64 9.38 -3.81
N ASN A 67 23.93 8.27 -3.57
CA ASN A 67 23.89 7.64 -2.25
C ASN A 67 25.25 7.10 -1.80
N LEU A 68 26.17 6.77 -2.72
CA LEU A 68 27.55 6.37 -2.41
C LEU A 68 28.44 7.56 -2.03
N ALA A 69 28.12 8.76 -2.50
CA ALA A 69 28.85 9.99 -2.17
C ALA A 69 28.43 10.60 -0.83
N LEU A 70 27.25 10.21 -0.32
CA LEU A 70 26.73 10.67 0.97
C LEU A 70 27.23 9.77 2.11
N PRO A 71 27.48 10.31 3.33
CA PRO A 71 27.88 9.53 4.50
C PRO A 71 26.70 8.76 5.13
N VAL A 72 25.90 8.08 4.30
CA VAL A 72 24.73 7.27 4.71
C VAL A 72 25.06 5.80 4.66
N THR A 73 24.69 5.07 5.71
CA THR A 73 24.82 3.62 5.70
C THR A 73 23.69 2.99 4.88
N ARG A 74 23.98 1.83 4.27
CA ARG A 74 22.98 1.05 3.52
C ARG A 74 21.77 0.64 4.35
N LYS A 75 21.98 0.41 5.65
CA LYS A 75 20.91 0.09 6.60
C LYS A 75 19.95 1.27 6.76
N GLU A 76 20.47 2.48 6.88
CA GLU A 76 19.65 3.70 6.99
C GLU A 76 18.83 3.96 5.73
N ILE A 77 19.37 3.68 4.53
CA ILE A 77 18.62 3.76 3.26
C ILE A 77 17.48 2.74 3.22
N CYS A 78 17.73 1.51 3.68
CA CYS A 78 16.67 0.50 3.76
C CYS A 78 15.59 0.94 4.76
N ILE A 79 15.96 1.42 5.94
CA ILE A 79 15.02 1.87 6.97
C ILE A 79 14.21 3.09 6.48
N SER A 80 14.83 4.06 5.82
CA SER A 80 14.12 5.25 5.30
C SER A 80 13.02 4.87 4.32
N ARG A 81 13.26 3.87 3.45
CA ARG A 81 12.26 3.37 2.49
C ARG A 81 11.07 2.71 3.17
N TYR A 82 11.30 1.97 4.26
CA TYR A 82 10.20 1.38 5.05
C TYR A 82 9.41 2.44 5.83
N VAL A 83 10.08 3.46 6.37
CA VAL A 83 9.40 4.60 7.03
C VAL A 83 8.56 5.37 6.02
N TYR A 84 9.10 5.64 4.82
CA TYR A 84 8.37 6.28 3.72
C TYR A 84 7.15 5.45 3.30
N ALA A 85 7.31 4.13 3.17
CA ALA A 85 6.23 3.21 2.84
C ALA A 85 5.09 3.23 3.87
N ILE A 86 5.40 3.24 5.18
CA ILE A 86 4.38 3.37 6.24
C ILE A 86 3.65 4.70 6.13
N GLY A 87 4.39 5.81 5.96
CA GLY A 87 3.80 7.14 5.80
C GLY A 87 2.84 7.21 4.61
N LEU A 88 3.23 6.61 3.48
CA LEU A 88 2.35 6.47 2.32
C LEU A 88 1.09 5.66 2.63
N VAL A 89 1.22 4.50 3.30
CA VAL A 89 0.06 3.65 3.62
C VAL A 89 -0.94 4.38 4.51
N ILE A 90 -0.47 5.09 5.53
CA ILE A 90 -1.33 5.88 6.42
C ILE A 90 -2.07 6.96 5.62
N PHE A 91 -1.33 7.73 4.81
CA PHE A 91 -1.91 8.80 4.00
C PHE A 91 -2.95 8.28 3.00
N MET A 92 -2.65 7.18 2.30
CA MET A 92 -3.56 6.62 1.30
C MET A 92 -4.78 5.92 1.93
N THR A 93 -4.64 5.35 3.12
CA THR A 93 -5.78 4.77 3.84
C THR A 93 -6.79 5.86 4.22
N ILE A 94 -6.30 7.03 4.66
CA ILE A 94 -7.16 8.20 4.96
C ILE A 94 -7.80 8.74 3.67
N LEU A 95 -7.04 8.84 2.58
CA LEU A 95 -7.57 9.37 1.33
C LEU A 95 -8.64 8.45 0.71
N SER A 96 -8.41 7.13 0.78
CA SER A 96 -9.34 6.11 0.28
C SER A 96 -10.59 5.98 1.14
N SER A 97 -10.53 6.25 2.45
CA SER A 97 -11.72 6.27 3.28
C SER A 97 -12.64 7.42 2.92
N ILE A 98 -12.08 8.61 2.62
CA ILE A 98 -12.84 9.74 2.08
C ILE A 98 -13.51 9.36 0.76
N GLY A 99 -12.77 8.73 -0.16
CA GLY A 99 -13.33 8.22 -1.43
C GLY A 99 -14.47 7.21 -1.20
N SER A 100 -14.33 6.33 -0.20
CA SER A 100 -15.36 5.31 0.12
C SER A 100 -16.64 5.95 0.67
N ILE A 101 -16.52 6.95 1.54
CA ILE A 101 -17.67 7.72 2.06
C ILE A 101 -18.41 8.41 0.92
N LEU A 102 -17.67 9.06 0.01
CA LEU A 102 -18.25 9.71 -1.17
C LEU A 102 -18.94 8.70 -2.10
N GLY A 103 -18.37 7.50 -2.24
CA GLY A 103 -18.95 6.41 -3.03
C GLY A 103 -20.29 5.95 -2.50
N VAL A 104 -20.37 5.68 -1.20
CA VAL A 104 -21.63 5.28 -0.55
C VAL A 104 -22.67 6.39 -0.65
N ALA A 105 -22.27 7.65 -0.46
CA ALA A 105 -23.18 8.81 -0.57
C ALA A 105 -23.72 9.00 -1.99
N ALA A 106 -22.90 8.73 -3.02
CA ALA A 106 -23.29 8.90 -4.41
C ALA A 106 -24.17 7.75 -4.94
N ILE A 107 -23.92 6.51 -4.50
CA ILE A 107 -24.62 5.30 -4.98
C ILE A 107 -25.94 5.08 -4.24
N GLY A 108 -26.06 5.53 -2.97
CA GLY A 108 -27.30 5.47 -2.19
C GLY A 108 -27.84 4.06 -1.89
N LYS A 109 -27.01 3.02 -2.05
CA LYS A 109 -27.40 1.61 -1.84
C LYS A 109 -27.30 1.15 -0.38
N GLU A 110 -26.54 1.85 0.45
CA GLU A 110 -26.33 1.50 1.86
C GLU A 110 -26.61 2.71 2.75
N ASP A 111 -27.06 2.44 3.97
CA ASP A 111 -27.31 3.48 4.95
C ASP A 111 -25.98 4.14 5.36
N LEU A 112 -25.82 5.42 5.01
CA LEU A 112 -24.61 6.20 5.30
C LEU A 112 -24.21 6.13 6.77
N ARG A 113 -25.19 6.05 7.67
CA ARG A 113 -24.96 6.00 9.11
C ARG A 113 -24.34 4.66 9.54
N GLU A 114 -24.76 3.55 8.97
CA GLU A 114 -24.21 2.21 9.25
C GLU A 114 -22.81 2.06 8.66
N PHE A 115 -22.59 2.62 7.47
CA PHE A 115 -21.27 2.65 6.85
C PHE A 115 -20.26 3.47 7.67
N VAL A 116 -20.66 4.64 8.18
CA VAL A 116 -19.79 5.48 9.02
C VAL A 116 -19.44 4.78 10.34
N LEU A 117 -20.38 4.02 10.92
CA LEU A 117 -20.12 3.21 12.12
C LEU A 117 -19.15 2.05 11.86
N SER A 118 -19.18 1.47 10.65
CA SER A 118 -18.29 0.37 10.24
C SER A 118 -16.96 0.83 9.62
N LEU A 119 -16.83 2.13 9.31
CA LEU A 119 -15.63 2.75 8.75
C LEU A 119 -14.30 2.46 9.48
N PRO A 120 -14.21 2.48 10.83
CA PRO A 120 -12.96 2.11 11.51
C PRO A 120 -12.56 0.65 11.24
N PHE A 121 -13.54 -0.24 11.04
CA PHE A 121 -13.28 -1.63 10.68
C PHE A 121 -12.68 -1.75 9.29
N TYR A 122 -13.27 -1.03 8.33
CA TYR A 122 -12.76 -0.98 6.96
C TYR A 122 -11.36 -0.34 6.88
N MET A 123 -11.08 0.71 7.64
CA MET A 123 -9.77 1.35 7.68
C MET A 123 -8.66 0.39 8.12
N ILE A 124 -8.91 -0.44 9.14
CA ILE A 124 -7.92 -1.39 9.63
C ILE A 124 -7.68 -2.51 8.62
N LEU A 125 -8.73 -2.96 7.91
CA LEU A 125 -8.59 -3.94 6.84
C LEU A 125 -7.77 -3.38 5.67
N MET A 126 -8.12 -2.17 5.22
CA MET A 126 -7.40 -1.40 4.21
C MET A 126 -5.91 -1.29 4.56
N PHE A 127 -5.62 -0.88 5.80
CA PHE A 127 -4.26 -0.71 6.31
C PHE A 127 -3.49 -2.04 6.32
N SER A 128 -4.11 -3.11 6.82
CA SER A 128 -3.49 -4.44 6.94
C SER A 128 -3.16 -5.02 5.56
N ILE A 129 -4.08 -4.92 4.60
CA ILE A 129 -3.87 -5.40 3.23
C ILE A 129 -2.76 -4.61 2.53
N ALA A 130 -2.75 -3.28 2.69
CA ALA A 130 -1.70 -2.44 2.13
C ALA A 130 -0.32 -2.78 2.72
N ILE A 131 -0.20 -2.98 4.04
CA ILE A 131 1.05 -3.40 4.69
C ILE A 131 1.51 -4.76 4.19
N LEU A 132 0.61 -5.74 4.11
CA LEU A 132 0.96 -7.08 3.61
C LEU A 132 1.47 -7.03 2.18
N TYR A 133 0.82 -6.23 1.32
CA TYR A 133 1.26 -6.04 -0.05
C TYR A 133 2.65 -5.39 -0.12
N LEU A 134 2.89 -4.30 0.63
CA LEU A 134 4.19 -3.63 0.62
C LEU A 134 5.30 -4.50 1.23
N SER A 135 4.97 -5.32 2.22
CA SER A 135 5.87 -6.29 2.84
C SER A 135 6.38 -7.33 1.82
N VAL A 136 5.57 -7.73 0.84
CA VAL A 136 6.05 -8.59 -0.26
C VAL A 136 6.79 -7.78 -1.33
N MET A 137 6.29 -6.56 -1.60
CA MET A 137 6.80 -5.72 -2.68
C MET A 137 8.23 -5.23 -2.47
N ILE A 138 8.52 -4.66 -1.30
CA ILE A 138 9.83 -4.05 -1.00
C ILE A 138 10.99 -5.05 -1.18
N PRO A 139 10.97 -6.26 -0.58
CA PRO A 139 12.05 -7.23 -0.75
C PRO A 139 12.14 -7.75 -2.18
N CYS A 140 11.02 -7.89 -2.91
CA CYS A 140 11.03 -8.29 -4.32
C CYS A 140 11.77 -7.25 -5.19
N ILE A 141 11.51 -5.96 -4.99
CA ILE A 141 12.19 -4.89 -5.74
C ILE A 141 13.68 -4.86 -5.40
N PHE A 142 14.05 -5.06 -4.14
CA PHE A 142 15.44 -5.01 -3.73
C PHE A 142 16.27 -6.18 -4.29
N LYS A 143 15.64 -7.36 -4.39
CA LYS A 143 16.25 -8.57 -4.95
C LYS A 143 16.40 -8.52 -6.48
N TRP A 144 15.35 -8.14 -7.20
CA TRP A 144 15.29 -8.29 -8.66
C TRP A 144 15.39 -6.98 -9.45
N GLY A 145 15.41 -5.82 -8.78
CA GLY A 145 15.34 -4.50 -9.43
C GLY A 145 13.91 -4.16 -9.89
N THR A 146 13.67 -2.91 -10.28
CA THR A 146 12.30 -2.45 -10.59
C THR A 146 11.72 -3.14 -11.84
N ILE A 147 12.55 -3.39 -12.86
CA ILE A 147 12.14 -3.93 -14.16
C ILE A 147 11.57 -5.34 -14.04
N LYS A 148 12.27 -6.25 -13.34
CA LYS A 148 11.84 -7.65 -13.18
C LYS A 148 10.76 -7.80 -12.09
N ALA A 149 10.83 -6.99 -11.04
CA ALA A 149 9.81 -7.00 -9.98
C ALA A 149 8.43 -6.59 -10.51
N ARG A 150 8.36 -5.73 -11.53
CA ARG A 150 7.10 -5.26 -12.13
C ARG A 150 6.15 -6.40 -12.53
N TYR A 151 6.67 -7.44 -13.18
CA TYR A 151 5.84 -8.56 -13.65
C TYR A 151 5.23 -9.36 -12.50
N ILE A 152 6.01 -9.59 -11.44
CA ILE A 152 5.57 -10.30 -10.23
C ILE A 152 4.50 -9.47 -9.50
N LEU A 153 4.72 -8.15 -9.40
CA LEU A 153 3.82 -7.23 -8.72
C LEU A 153 2.49 -7.07 -9.46
N VAL A 154 2.51 -6.99 -10.80
CA VAL A 154 1.28 -6.99 -11.62
C VAL A 154 0.53 -8.32 -11.49
N GLY A 155 1.23 -9.45 -11.38
CA GLY A 155 0.59 -10.75 -11.14
C GLY A 155 -0.17 -10.79 -9.81
N ILE A 156 0.47 -10.36 -8.72
CA ILE A 156 -0.17 -10.27 -7.39
C ILE A 156 -1.36 -9.28 -7.44
N TYR A 157 -1.20 -8.17 -8.16
CA TYR A 157 -2.24 -7.16 -8.34
C TYR A 157 -3.52 -7.71 -8.99
N VAL A 158 -3.38 -8.49 -10.07
CA VAL A 158 -4.54 -9.09 -10.77
C VAL A 158 -5.31 -10.04 -9.83
N VAL A 159 -4.60 -10.83 -9.03
CA VAL A 159 -5.23 -11.73 -8.04
C VAL A 159 -6.05 -10.95 -7.01
N ILE A 160 -5.50 -9.85 -6.50
CA ILE A 160 -6.18 -9.02 -5.49
C ILE A 160 -7.43 -8.35 -6.09
N LEU A 161 -7.36 -7.85 -7.34
CA LEU A 161 -8.51 -7.23 -8.00
C LEU A 161 -9.66 -8.22 -8.29
N ILE A 162 -9.33 -9.43 -8.74
CA ILE A 162 -10.32 -10.49 -8.94
C ILE A 162 -10.97 -10.87 -7.59
N GLY A 163 -10.16 -10.92 -6.53
CA GLY A 163 -10.63 -11.08 -5.16
C GLY A 163 -11.61 -9.98 -4.75
N SER A 164 -11.30 -8.71 -5.00
CA SER A 164 -12.22 -7.60 -4.66
C SER A 164 -13.52 -7.61 -5.45
N GLY A 165 -13.48 -7.99 -6.74
CA GLY A 165 -14.68 -8.15 -7.55
C GLY A 165 -15.61 -9.22 -6.98
N SER A 166 -15.02 -10.32 -6.50
CA SER A 166 -15.76 -11.40 -5.84
C SER A 166 -16.40 -10.93 -4.52
N ILE A 167 -15.69 -10.11 -3.74
CA ILE A 167 -16.24 -9.52 -2.49
C ILE A 167 -17.45 -8.63 -2.80
N ASN A 168 -17.39 -7.78 -3.84
CA ASN A 168 -18.54 -6.95 -4.23
C ASN A 168 -19.75 -7.79 -4.66
N GLY A 169 -19.53 -8.88 -5.42
CA GLY A 169 -20.59 -9.80 -5.82
C GLY A 169 -21.20 -10.57 -4.65
N VAL A 170 -20.40 -10.88 -3.63
CA VAL A 170 -20.81 -11.63 -2.43
C VAL A 170 -21.53 -10.74 -1.42
N VAL A 171 -21.11 -9.49 -1.24
CA VAL A 171 -21.79 -8.50 -0.36
C VAL A 171 -23.21 -8.19 -0.83
N ALA A 172 -23.52 -8.36 -2.11
CA ALA A 172 -24.88 -8.28 -2.64
C ALA A 172 -25.83 -9.38 -2.11
N THR A 173 -25.32 -10.40 -1.41
CA THR A 173 -26.13 -11.43 -0.77
C THR A 173 -26.09 -11.28 0.76
N GLU A 174 -27.21 -10.85 1.35
CA GLU A 174 -27.34 -10.46 2.77
C GLU A 174 -26.88 -11.54 3.78
N LYS A 175 -26.88 -12.81 3.40
CA LYS A 175 -26.49 -13.93 4.30
C LYS A 175 -24.98 -14.09 4.47
N ILE A 176 -24.17 -13.62 3.51
CA ILE A 176 -22.70 -13.77 3.59
C ILE A 176 -22.06 -12.53 4.24
N SER A 177 -22.70 -11.35 4.14
CA SER A 177 -22.25 -10.13 4.84
C SER A 177 -22.22 -10.32 6.35
N GLU A 178 -23.24 -10.96 6.95
CA GLU A 178 -23.24 -11.30 8.38
C GLU A 178 -22.11 -12.25 8.78
N SER A 179 -21.77 -13.22 7.91
CA SER A 179 -20.71 -14.19 8.19
C SER A 179 -19.32 -13.57 8.10
N LEU A 180 -19.10 -12.63 7.17
CA LEU A 180 -17.90 -11.80 7.11
C LEU A 180 -17.81 -10.85 8.31
N ASN A 181 -18.91 -10.23 8.72
CA ASN A 181 -18.95 -9.32 9.86
C ASN A 181 -18.67 -10.07 11.18
N ARG A 182 -19.18 -11.32 11.33
CA ARG A 182 -18.82 -12.20 12.45
C ARG A 182 -17.36 -12.66 12.40
N TYR A 183 -16.81 -12.96 11.23
CA TYR A 183 -15.39 -13.30 11.09
C TYR A 183 -14.46 -12.11 11.34
N LEU A 184 -14.93 -10.89 11.07
CA LEU A 184 -14.23 -9.64 11.32
C LEU A 184 -14.45 -9.07 12.73
N SER A 185 -15.18 -9.78 13.59
CA SER A 185 -15.34 -9.44 15.01
C SER A 185 -13.98 -9.12 15.65
N GLY A 186 -13.97 -8.14 16.57
CA GLY A 186 -12.76 -7.46 17.03
C GLY A 186 -11.57 -8.33 17.47
N HIS A 187 -11.79 -9.58 17.87
CA HIS A 187 -10.72 -10.53 18.21
C HIS A 187 -9.88 -10.97 16.99
N ASN A 188 -10.52 -11.32 15.87
CA ASN A 188 -9.82 -11.74 14.65
C ASN A 188 -9.11 -10.57 13.95
N MET A 189 -9.61 -9.36 14.18
CA MET A 189 -9.09 -8.13 13.60
C MET A 189 -7.80 -7.65 14.28
N LEU A 190 -7.71 -7.77 15.61
CA LEU A 190 -6.45 -7.58 16.33
C LEU A 190 -5.40 -8.57 15.83
N LEU A 191 -5.80 -9.82 15.56
CA LEU A 191 -4.93 -10.85 15.02
C LEU A 191 -4.41 -10.49 13.60
N LEU A 192 -5.24 -9.87 12.76
CA LEU A 192 -4.85 -9.37 11.44
C LEU A 192 -3.81 -8.25 11.51
N ILE A 193 -4.01 -7.26 12.39
CA ILE A 193 -3.03 -6.18 12.59
C ILE A 193 -1.69 -6.75 13.09
N ILE A 194 -1.76 -7.61 14.12
CA ILE A 194 -0.56 -8.24 14.70
C ILE A 194 0.14 -9.07 13.63
N GLY A 195 -0.59 -9.85 12.83
CA GLY A 195 -0.05 -10.63 11.72
C GLY A 195 0.60 -9.76 10.64
N ALA A 196 -0.03 -8.63 10.26
CA ALA A 196 0.52 -7.69 9.29
C ALA A 196 1.81 -7.04 9.80
N LEU A 197 1.86 -6.64 11.08
CA LEU A 197 3.06 -6.10 11.72
C LEU A 197 4.18 -7.14 11.81
N ILE A 198 3.86 -8.39 12.15
CA ILE A 198 4.85 -9.48 12.15
C ILE A 198 5.42 -9.68 10.75
N CYS A 199 4.56 -9.74 9.72
CA CYS A 199 4.99 -9.86 8.33
C CYS A 199 5.88 -8.68 7.94
N TRP A 200 5.55 -7.47 8.37
CA TRP A 200 6.36 -6.27 8.12
C TRP A 200 7.76 -6.36 8.72
N VAL A 201 7.86 -6.80 9.99
CA VAL A 201 9.15 -7.01 10.67
C VAL A 201 9.96 -8.12 10.01
N ILE A 202 9.31 -9.21 9.58
CA ILE A 202 9.97 -10.29 8.83
C ILE A 202 10.51 -9.76 7.50
N SER A 203 9.72 -8.99 6.77
CA SER A 203 10.15 -8.37 5.51
C SER A 203 11.32 -7.43 5.72
N LEU A 204 11.30 -6.61 6.77
CA LEU A 204 12.43 -5.75 7.15
C LEU A 204 13.72 -6.56 7.32
N LYS A 205 13.67 -7.67 8.06
CA LYS A 205 14.84 -8.54 8.28
C LYS A 205 15.33 -9.18 6.98
N ILE A 206 14.41 -9.68 6.14
CA ILE A 206 14.75 -10.27 4.84
C ILE A 206 15.40 -9.23 3.93
N SER A 207 14.82 -8.04 3.88
CA SER A 207 15.29 -6.90 3.08
C SER A 207 16.68 -6.44 3.51
N LEU A 208 16.92 -6.30 4.83
CA LEU A 208 18.25 -5.98 5.36
C LEU A 208 19.28 -7.03 4.97
N LYS A 209 18.93 -8.33 5.09
CA LYS A 209 19.83 -9.43 4.74
C LYS A 209 20.16 -9.47 3.24
N ILE A 210 19.20 -9.14 2.37
CA ILE A 210 19.41 -9.04 0.92
C ILE A 210 20.31 -7.84 0.60
N TRP A 211 20.10 -6.72 1.28
CA TRP A 211 20.80 -5.47 1.00
C TRP A 211 22.24 -5.44 1.54
N GLU A 212 22.49 -6.12 2.68
CA GLU A 212 23.85 -6.35 3.20
C GLU A 212 24.66 -7.26 2.29
N LYS A 213 24.04 -8.29 1.69
CA LYS A 213 24.72 -9.22 0.78
C LYS A 213 24.91 -8.71 -0.64
N LYS A 214 24.31 -7.57 -0.98
CA LYS A 214 24.42 -6.96 -2.31
C LYS A 214 25.74 -6.20 -2.39
N ASP A 215 26.85 -6.94 -2.31
CA ASP A 215 28.18 -6.37 -2.56
C ASP A 215 28.29 -5.90 -4.01
N VAL A 216 29.09 -4.84 -4.15
CA VAL A 216 29.32 -4.03 -5.34
C VAL A 216 29.74 -4.92 -6.51
N ASN A 217 28.89 -5.03 -7.52
CA ASN A 217 29.29 -5.28 -8.90
C ASN A 217 28.83 -4.08 -9.74
#